data_AF-A0A0B6ZPX7-F1
#
_entry.id   AF-A0A0B6ZPX7-F1
#
_cell.length_a   1.000
_cell.length_b   1.000
_cell.length_c   1.000
_cell.angle_alpha   90.00
_cell.angle_beta   90.00
_cell.angle_gamma   90.00
#
_symmetry.space_group_name_H-M   'P 1'
#
loop_
_entity.id
_entity.type
_entity.pdbx_description
1 polymer ?
#
loop_
_entity_poly.entity_id
_entity_poly.type
_entity_poly.pdbx_seq_one_letter_code
_entity_poly.pdbx_strand_id
1 'polypeptide(L)'
;MIKHLDASDQTLQLDNILNSAFNIHKRRSFIIENLQLLHPSAALLFYNYCDNDNAAFKDVMILFTLYFDEKEERIQSSDSVENYLEKMWSRSLAVDKVKPLMSRVANNIVIVRDDSSVTLSDICS
;
A
#
# COMPACT_ATOMS: atom_id res chain seq x y z
N MET A 1 11.63 0.38 2.29
CA MET A 1 12.07 0.71 3.66
C MET A 1 12.25 2.23 3.81
N ILE A 2 11.16 2.97 4.09
CA ILE A 2 11.16 4.44 4.28
C ILE A 2 10.54 4.86 5.63
N LYS A 3 10.25 3.89 6.51
CA LYS A 3 9.45 4.02 7.74
C LYS A 3 9.99 5.02 8.78
N HIS A 4 11.28 5.36 8.74
CA HIS A 4 11.93 6.22 9.74
C HIS A 4 11.99 7.70 9.33
N LEU A 5 11.53 8.03 8.13
CA LEU A 5 11.53 9.39 7.61
C LEU A 5 10.26 10.11 8.03
N ASP A 6 10.30 11.45 8.00
CA ASP A 6 9.09 12.24 8.15
C ASP A 6 8.15 12.08 6.95
N ALA A 7 6.94 12.62 7.06
CA ALA A 7 5.92 12.47 6.02
C ALA A 7 6.34 13.04 4.66
N SER A 8 7.05 14.16 4.65
CA SER A 8 7.47 14.85 3.42
C SER A 8 8.57 14.06 2.72
N ASP A 9 9.54 13.60 3.48
CA ASP A 9 10.64 12.76 2.99
C ASP A 9 10.14 11.40 2.52
N GLN A 10 9.19 10.78 3.23
CA GLN A 10 8.53 9.54 2.77
C GLN A 10 7.83 9.75 1.43
N THR A 11 7.11 10.86 1.27
CA THR A 11 6.40 11.20 0.02
C THR A 11 7.39 11.36 -1.13
N LEU A 12 8.43 12.18 -0.93
CA LEU A 12 9.43 12.47 -1.95
C LEU A 12 10.19 11.20 -2.38
N GLN A 13 10.62 10.38 -1.41
CA GLN A 13 11.34 9.15 -1.73
C GLN A 13 10.44 8.15 -2.45
N LEU A 14 9.20 7.97 -2.00
CA LEU A 14 8.26 7.07 -2.65
C LEU A 14 7.96 7.49 -4.09
N ASP A 15 7.77 8.79 -4.33
CA ASP A 15 7.54 9.34 -5.68
C ASP A 15 8.74 9.09 -6.60
N ASN A 16 9.96 9.39 -6.13
CA ASN A 16 11.18 9.13 -6.89
C ASN A 16 11.35 7.64 -7.23
N ILE A 17 11.05 6.74 -6.27
CA ILE A 17 11.16 5.29 -6.48
C ILE A 17 10.16 4.81 -7.53
N LEU A 18 8.88 5.20 -7.41
CA LEU A 18 7.83 4.78 -8.35
C LEU A 18 8.07 5.36 -9.74
N ASN A 19 8.42 6.65 -9.83
CA ASN A 19 8.73 7.30 -11.10
C ASN A 19 9.94 6.63 -11.77
N SER A 20 11.03 6.38 -11.03
CA SER A 20 12.20 5.69 -11.58
C SER A 20 11.85 4.29 -12.06
N ALA A 21 11.10 3.51 -11.25
CA ALA A 21 10.69 2.16 -11.61
C ALA A 21 9.89 2.11 -12.92
N PHE A 22 8.87 2.97 -13.07
CA PHE A 22 7.96 2.93 -14.21
C PHE A 22 8.47 3.72 -15.42
N ASN A 23 9.11 4.87 -15.21
CA ASN A 23 9.54 5.75 -16.29
C ASN A 23 10.94 5.41 -16.80
N ILE A 24 11.92 5.21 -15.91
CA ILE A 24 13.32 4.95 -16.30
C ILE A 24 13.51 3.46 -16.59
N HIS A 25 13.12 2.61 -15.63
CA HIS A 25 13.34 1.17 -15.70
C HIS A 25 12.22 0.40 -16.43
N LYS A 26 11.15 1.09 -16.84
CA LYS A 26 10.01 0.53 -17.58
C LYS A 26 9.41 -0.73 -16.93
N ARG A 27 9.44 -0.80 -15.58
CA ARG A 27 8.81 -1.89 -14.83
C ARG A 27 7.30 -1.83 -15.04
N ARG A 28 6.65 -3.00 -15.12
CA ARG A 28 5.19 -3.13 -15.25
C ARG A 28 4.49 -3.42 -13.93
N SER A 29 5.26 -3.70 -12.88
CA SER A 29 4.73 -3.94 -11.56
C SER A 29 5.65 -3.41 -10.47
N PHE A 30 5.07 -3.08 -9.32
CA PHE A 30 5.79 -2.68 -8.13
C PHE A 30 5.07 -3.18 -6.88
N ILE A 31 5.82 -3.63 -5.87
CA ILE A 31 5.26 -4.09 -4.60
C ILE A 31 5.59 -3.04 -3.53
N ILE A 32 4.56 -2.51 -2.89
CA ILE A 32 4.67 -1.65 -1.71
C ILE A 32 4.42 -2.52 -0.50
N GLU A 33 5.52 -2.88 0.16
CA GLU A 33 5.48 -3.72 1.34
C GLU A 33 5.14 -2.92 2.60
N ASN A 34 4.38 -3.54 3.50
CA ASN A 34 4.02 -2.98 4.81
C ASN A 34 3.35 -1.60 4.70
N LEU A 35 2.26 -1.50 3.94
CA LEU A 35 1.50 -0.26 3.73
C LEU A 35 1.12 0.43 5.05
N GLN A 36 0.87 -0.35 6.11
CA GLN A 36 0.53 0.15 7.45
C GLN A 36 1.65 0.96 8.13
N LEU A 37 2.90 0.87 7.65
CA LEU A 37 4.02 1.66 8.17
C LEU A 37 4.22 2.99 7.44
N LEU A 38 3.50 3.22 6.34
CA LEU A 38 3.58 4.47 5.58
C LEU A 38 2.82 5.57 6.32
N HIS A 39 3.43 6.75 6.43
CA HIS A 39 2.76 7.90 7.02
C HIS A 39 1.46 8.22 6.24
N PRO A 40 0.32 8.49 6.89
CA PRO A 40 -0.96 8.71 6.20
C PRO A 40 -0.89 9.80 5.13
N SER A 41 -0.21 10.93 5.40
CA SER A 41 0.00 11.99 4.41
C SER A 41 0.83 11.55 3.20
N ALA A 42 1.78 10.65 3.37
CA ALA A 42 2.57 10.10 2.25
C ALA A 42 1.74 9.13 1.40
N ALA A 43 0.78 8.41 2.00
CA ALA A 43 -0.15 7.57 1.28
C ALA A 43 -1.05 8.38 0.31
N LEU A 44 -1.23 9.69 0.51
CA LEU A 44 -1.95 10.54 -0.44
C LEU A 44 -1.28 10.59 -1.82
N LEU A 45 0.01 10.24 -1.92
CA LEU A 45 0.69 10.10 -3.22
C LEU A 45 -0.03 9.12 -4.14
N PHE A 46 -0.73 8.12 -3.61
CA PHE A 46 -1.49 7.16 -4.42
C PHE A 46 -2.67 7.80 -5.17
N TYR A 47 -3.05 9.05 -4.89
CA TYR A 47 -3.92 9.80 -5.79
C TYR A 47 -3.31 10.02 -7.17
N ASN A 48 -1.98 10.10 -7.30
CA ASN A 48 -1.33 10.31 -8.59
C ASN A 48 -1.03 9.00 -9.32
N TYR A 49 -0.88 7.90 -8.59
CA TYR A 49 -0.44 6.61 -9.14
C TYR A 49 -1.57 5.58 -9.29
N CYS A 50 -2.63 5.68 -8.49
CA CYS A 50 -3.72 4.69 -8.43
C CYS A 50 -5.09 5.33 -8.78
N ASP A 51 -5.10 6.50 -9.41
CA ASP A 51 -6.33 7.11 -9.91
C ASP A 51 -6.86 6.37 -11.14
N ASN A 52 -8.17 6.12 -11.18
CA ASN A 52 -8.80 5.36 -12.26
C ASN A 52 -8.68 6.06 -13.62
N ASP A 53 -8.72 7.39 -13.64
CA ASP A 53 -8.80 8.17 -14.88
C ASP A 53 -7.47 8.84 -15.24
N ASN A 54 -6.72 9.30 -14.24
CA ASN A 54 -5.60 10.22 -14.40
C ASN A 54 -4.28 9.70 -13.80
N ALA A 55 -4.18 8.40 -13.48
CA ALA A 55 -2.91 7.85 -12.99
C ALA A 55 -1.75 8.19 -13.94
N ALA A 56 -0.62 8.61 -13.36
CA ALA A 56 0.60 8.96 -14.09
C ALA A 56 1.12 7.80 -14.97
N PHE A 57 0.85 6.56 -14.55
CA PHE A 57 1.21 5.34 -15.28
C PHE A 57 -0.01 4.41 -15.31
N LYS A 58 -0.62 4.21 -16.49
CA LYS A 58 -1.84 3.41 -16.64
C LYS A 58 -1.60 1.92 -16.92
N ASP A 59 -0.43 1.59 -17.49
CA ASP A 59 -0.06 0.22 -17.87
C ASP A 59 0.88 -0.43 -16.84
N VAL A 60 0.56 -0.27 -15.55
CA VAL A 60 1.35 -0.82 -14.44
C VAL A 60 0.44 -1.40 -13.35
N MET A 61 0.95 -2.37 -12.60
CA MET A 61 0.29 -2.96 -11.44
C MET A 61 1.04 -2.58 -10.15
N ILE A 62 0.34 -2.00 -9.19
CA ILE A 62 0.89 -1.75 -7.84
C ILE A 62 0.21 -2.73 -6.88
N LEU A 63 1.02 -3.57 -6.23
CA LEU A 63 0.56 -4.49 -5.19
C LEU A 63 0.92 -3.93 -3.83
N PHE A 64 -0.06 -3.77 -2.95
CA PHE A 64 0.14 -3.37 -1.57
C PHE A 64 0.12 -4.61 -0.68
N THR A 65 1.06 -4.72 0.25
CA THR A 65 1.01 -5.76 1.28
C THR A 65 0.83 -5.15 2.66
N LEU A 66 0.03 -5.84 3.46
CA LEU A 66 -0.16 -5.58 4.88
C LEU A 66 0.17 -6.85 5.63
N TYR A 67 0.77 -6.69 6.80
CA TYR A 67 1.11 -7.79 7.69
C TYR A 67 0.46 -7.53 9.04
N PHE A 68 -0.19 -8.57 9.55
CA PHE A 68 -0.87 -8.55 10.82
C PHE A 68 -0.26 -9.64 11.70
N ASP A 69 0.15 -9.28 12.91
CA ASP A 69 0.71 -10.25 13.87
C ASP A 69 -0.42 -11.13 14.45
N GLU A 70 -0.09 -12.22 15.14
CA GLU A 70 -1.06 -13.13 15.78
C GLU A 70 -2.05 -12.40 16.71
N LYS A 71 -1.64 -11.28 17.32
CA LYS A 71 -2.53 -10.46 18.17
C LYS A 71 -3.62 -9.72 17.38
N GLU A 72 -3.43 -9.58 16.09
CA GLU A 72 -4.32 -8.95 15.11
C GLU A 72 -5.12 -10.00 14.32
N GLU A 73 -5.16 -11.25 14.80
CA GLU A 73 -5.90 -12.41 14.25
C GLU A 73 -7.36 -12.11 13.87
N ARG A 74 -7.96 -11.04 14.39
CA ARG A 74 -9.32 -10.60 14.03
C ARG A 74 -9.43 -10.01 12.62
N ILE A 75 -8.32 -9.69 11.97
CA ILE A 75 -8.32 -9.14 10.61
C ILE A 75 -8.35 -10.29 9.60
N GLN A 76 -9.54 -10.85 9.42
CA GLN A 76 -9.77 -12.03 8.55
C GLN A 76 -10.74 -11.77 7.40
N SER A 77 -11.20 -10.54 7.23
CA SER A 77 -12.09 -10.12 6.14
C SER A 77 -11.62 -8.80 5.51
N SER A 78 -12.02 -8.56 4.25
CA SER A 78 -11.81 -7.28 3.56
C SER A 78 -12.29 -6.12 4.43
N ASP A 79 -13.48 -6.24 4.99
CA ASP A 79 -14.08 -5.21 5.87
C ASP A 79 -13.20 -4.91 7.08
N SER A 80 -12.56 -5.94 7.65
CA SER A 80 -11.67 -5.76 8.82
C SER A 80 -10.38 -5.03 8.44
N VAL A 81 -9.83 -5.31 7.24
CA VAL A 81 -8.67 -4.60 6.68
C VAL A 81 -9.03 -3.14 6.37
N GLU A 82 -10.18 -2.91 5.76
CA GLU A 82 -10.67 -1.57 5.46
C GLU A 82 -10.85 -0.73 6.73
N ASN A 83 -11.53 -1.29 7.73
CA ASN A 83 -11.71 -0.65 9.03
C ASN A 83 -10.38 -0.36 9.73
N TYR A 84 -9.38 -1.24 9.60
CA TYR A 84 -8.05 -1.02 10.17
C TYR A 84 -7.37 0.19 9.52
N LEU A 85 -7.32 0.21 8.18
CA LEU A 85 -6.72 1.31 7.42
C LEU A 85 -7.45 2.63 7.65
N GLU A 86 -8.79 2.63 7.66
CA GLU A 86 -9.60 3.82 7.92
C GLU A 86 -9.30 4.39 9.31
N LYS A 87 -9.25 3.55 10.35
CA LYS A 87 -8.91 3.98 11.72
C LYS A 87 -7.50 4.53 11.83
N MET A 88 -6.54 3.91 11.14
CA MET A 88 -5.14 4.35 11.15
C MET A 88 -4.99 5.71 10.46
N TRP A 89 -5.57 5.87 9.27
CA TRP A 89 -5.44 7.08 8.47
C TRP A 89 -6.27 8.26 9.01
N SER A 90 -7.43 8.01 9.61
CA SER A 90 -8.26 9.06 10.23
C SER A 90 -7.59 9.75 11.42
N ARG A 91 -6.47 9.22 11.94
CA ARG A 91 -5.69 9.87 13.01
C ARG A 91 -4.92 11.10 12.52
N SER A 92 -4.62 11.18 11.22
CA SER A 92 -3.77 12.23 10.66
C SER A 92 -4.32 12.85 9.38
N LEU A 93 -5.30 12.21 8.74
CA LEU A 93 -5.99 12.72 7.56
C LEU A 93 -7.42 13.13 7.90
N ALA A 94 -7.90 14.15 7.20
CA ALA A 94 -9.31 14.52 7.25
C ALA A 94 -10.18 13.43 6.62
N VAL A 95 -11.42 13.29 7.12
CA VAL A 95 -12.35 12.21 6.73
C VAL A 95 -12.65 12.22 5.22
N ASP A 96 -12.69 13.41 4.62
CA ASP A 96 -12.89 13.61 3.17
C ASP A 96 -11.71 13.14 2.31
N LYS A 97 -10.55 12.85 2.93
CA LYS A 97 -9.36 12.29 2.26
C LYS A 97 -9.19 10.79 2.48
N VAL A 98 -9.73 10.23 3.55
CA VAL A 98 -9.57 8.79 3.85
C VAL A 98 -10.38 7.94 2.86
N LYS A 99 -11.67 8.24 2.68
CA LYS A 99 -12.53 7.45 1.78
C LYS A 99 -12.04 7.43 0.32
N PRO A 100 -11.65 8.56 -0.29
CA PRO A 100 -11.16 8.52 -1.66
C PRO A 100 -9.81 7.81 -1.78
N LEU A 101 -8.95 7.86 -0.76
CA LEU A 101 -7.71 7.09 -0.75
C LEU A 101 -8.01 5.58 -0.70
N MET A 102 -8.89 5.15 0.22
CA MET A 102 -9.32 3.75 0.35
C MET A 102 -9.82 3.18 -0.99
N SER A 103 -10.63 3.93 -1.73
CA SER A 103 -11.15 3.47 -3.04
C SER A 103 -10.07 3.17 -4.09
N ARG A 104 -8.85 3.69 -3.93
CA ARG A 104 -7.73 3.50 -4.87
C ARG A 104 -6.79 2.38 -4.46
N VAL A 105 -6.65 2.14 -3.16
CA VAL A 105 -5.66 1.21 -2.59
C VAL A 105 -6.27 -0.08 -2.05
N ALA A 106 -7.58 -0.09 -1.77
CA ALA A 106 -8.31 -1.21 -1.18
C ALA A 106 -9.44 -1.72 -2.08
N ASN A 107 -9.30 -1.58 -3.41
CA ASN A 107 -10.30 -2.03 -4.38
C ASN A 107 -10.37 -3.56 -4.53
N ASN A 108 -9.24 -4.26 -4.32
CA ASN A 108 -9.14 -5.72 -4.40
C ASN A 108 -8.29 -6.22 -3.23
N ILE A 109 -8.94 -6.68 -2.17
CA ILE A 109 -8.26 -7.24 -0.99
C ILE A 109 -8.26 -8.77 -1.08
N VAL A 110 -7.07 -9.36 -1.00
CA VAL A 110 -6.88 -10.80 -0.88
C VAL A 110 -6.22 -11.10 0.46
N ILE A 111 -6.80 -12.03 1.21
CA ILE A 111 -6.28 -12.44 2.52
C ILE A 111 -5.48 -13.71 2.33
N VAL A 112 -4.19 -13.62 2.65
CA VAL A 112 -3.27 -14.75 2.63
C VAL A 112 -3.14 -15.26 4.06
N ARG A 113 -3.31 -16.56 4.24
CA ARG A 113 -3.08 -17.26 5.51
C ARG A 113 -1.92 -18.22 5.32
N ASP A 114 -1.24 -18.53 6.42
CA ASP A 114 -0.25 -19.60 6.43
C ASP A 114 -0.99 -20.94 6.31
N ASP A 115 -1.05 -21.49 5.08
CA ASP A 115 -1.37 -22.89 4.85
C ASP A 115 -0.05 -23.66 4.83
N SER A 116 0.28 -24.25 5.98
CA SER A 116 1.47 -25.05 6.23
C SER A 116 1.93 -25.87 5.01
N SER A 117 3.08 -25.51 4.42
CA SER A 117 4.14 -26.43 3.96
C SER A 117 5.24 -25.77 3.11
N VAL A 118 5.05 -24.54 2.61
CA VAL A 118 6.06 -23.88 1.76
C VAL A 118 6.16 -22.39 2.07
N THR A 119 7.32 -21.97 2.56
CA THR A 119 7.64 -20.55 2.75
C THR A 119 8.14 -19.94 1.44
N LEU A 120 7.99 -18.63 1.23
CA LEU A 120 8.56 -17.96 0.04
C LEU A 120 10.08 -18.16 -0.07
N SER A 121 10.78 -18.35 1.06
CA SER A 121 12.20 -18.75 1.11
C SER A 121 12.49 -20.11 0.47
N ASP A 122 11.49 -21.00 0.38
CA ASP A 122 11.64 -22.31 -0.26
C ASP A 122 11.45 -22.24 -1.79
N ILE A 123 10.84 -21.17 -2.31
CA ILE A 123 10.47 -21.02 -3.73
C ILE A 123 11.32 -19.94 -4.43
N CYS A 124 11.60 -18.83 -3.75
CA CYS A 124 12.32 -17.69 -4.30
C CYS A 124 13.82 -17.78 -3.93
N SER A 125 14.55 -18.62 -4.67
CA SER A 125 16.02 -18.66 -4.71
C SER A 125 16.59 -17.70 -5.75
#